data_AF-A0A1S2XZX8-F1
#
_entry.id   AF-A0A1S2XZX8-F1
#
_cell.length_a   1.000
_cell.length_b   1.000
_cell.length_c   1.000
_cell.angle_alpha   90.00
_cell.angle_beta   90.00
_cell.angle_gamma   90.00
#
_symmetry.space_group_name_H-M   'P 1'
#
loop_
_entity.id
_entity.type
_entity.pdbx_description
1 polymer ?
#
loop_
_entity_poly.entity_id
_entity_poly.type
_entity_poly.pdbx_seq_one_letter_code
_entity_poly.pdbx_strand_id
1 'polypeptide(L)'
;MFNKIIKRAHKKTGKLTFPENSTNGHQFYEVVVKHASRSSTTNSEPQNLIPTAAPPLPYQSVIESLPPLKEVAVSERSSLFLRKIQLCCSICDFSDSLKFVFEKEIKRQTLYELVDIIQSNSLQFSEFQEELITMVSVNIFRCLPPASHENTGTESVDPEDDDTYMDPSWPHLQLVYEILLRYIISQETDIKIAKRYVDHVFVLKLLDLFDSEDQREREYLKTILHRIYGKFMVHRPFIRKAINNIFYRFIFETQRHNGICELLEIMASIINGFALPMKEEHKLFLIRALIPLHKPKCISSYHQNLSYCVVQFVEKDGRLADPVIKGLLKYWPVTNCHKEVLFLGELEEVLESTQPPEFVRCMVSLFRQIGRCLNSSHFQVAERALYLWNNEHIISLVAQNRNVILPIIFDALENNMKSHWNRAILGLTANVRKMFLEMDAELFEECQKNYLEKEARAAELEEKRELTWKQLEAVAAQAVVRDEMVLVG
;
A
#
# COMPACT_ATOMS: atom_id res chain seq x y z
N MET A 1 29.46 -55.79 -14.61
CA MET A 1 28.29 -55.67 -15.51
C MET A 1 27.80 -54.23 -15.37
N PHE A 2 27.88 -53.30 -16.32
CA PHE A 2 27.95 -53.35 -17.77
C PHE A 2 28.79 -52.15 -18.27
N ASN A 3 29.70 -52.42 -19.20
CA ASN A 3 30.45 -51.44 -19.98
C ASN A 3 29.65 -51.12 -21.26
N LYS A 4 29.73 -49.89 -21.79
CA LYS A 4 30.26 -49.55 -23.15
C LYS A 4 29.60 -48.33 -23.85
N ILE A 5 30.47 -47.35 -24.19
CA ILE A 5 30.70 -46.69 -25.52
C ILE A 5 29.52 -45.84 -26.08
N ILE A 6 29.65 -44.54 -26.42
CA ILE A 6 30.12 -43.94 -27.70
C ILE A 6 30.05 -42.40 -27.51
N LYS A 7 31.16 -41.63 -27.54
CA LYS A 7 31.88 -41.00 -28.68
C LYS A 7 31.22 -39.72 -29.28
N ARG A 8 32.09 -38.70 -29.46
CA ARG A 8 32.03 -37.43 -30.23
C ARG A 8 31.61 -36.17 -29.43
N ALA A 9 32.51 -35.26 -29.05
CA ALA A 9 33.40 -34.38 -29.83
C ALA A 9 32.70 -33.14 -30.41
N HIS A 10 32.86 -31.99 -29.75
CA HIS A 10 33.53 -30.77 -30.23
C HIS A 10 33.43 -29.67 -29.15
N LYS A 11 34.56 -29.29 -28.51
CA LYS A 11 35.41 -28.12 -28.85
C LYS A 11 34.76 -26.83 -28.27
N LYS A 12 35.35 -26.02 -27.38
CA LYS A 12 36.76 -25.71 -27.06
C LYS A 12 36.79 -25.02 -25.69
N THR A 13 37.78 -25.36 -24.87
CA THR A 13 38.20 -24.65 -23.66
C THR A 13 39.08 -23.44 -23.99
N GLY A 14 39.04 -22.43 -23.13
CA GLY A 14 40.06 -21.40 -22.98
C GLY A 14 40.13 -20.96 -21.53
N LYS A 15 41.18 -21.39 -20.82
CA LYS A 15 41.48 -21.04 -19.43
C LYS A 15 41.82 -19.55 -19.31
N LEU A 16 41.37 -18.91 -18.22
CA LEU A 16 41.89 -17.63 -17.75
C LEU A 16 42.40 -17.83 -16.32
N THR A 17 43.67 -17.50 -16.09
CA THR A 17 44.23 -17.17 -14.78
C THR A 17 45.08 -15.91 -14.92
N PHE A 18 44.65 -14.91 -14.15
CA PHE A 18 45.18 -13.62 -13.65
C PHE A 18 46.56 -13.09 -14.06
N PRO A 19 46.68 -11.75 -14.04
CA PRO A 19 47.50 -11.15 -12.97
C PRO A 19 46.79 -10.03 -12.18
N GLU A 20 47.33 -9.80 -10.98
CA GLU A 20 46.92 -8.86 -9.93
C GLU A 20 47.30 -7.39 -10.21
N ASN A 21 46.55 -6.48 -9.55
CA ASN A 21 46.93 -5.16 -8.99
C ASN A 21 47.41 -4.04 -9.95
N SER A 22 46.98 -2.78 -9.87
CA SER A 22 46.09 -2.03 -8.97
C SER A 22 45.80 -0.64 -9.61
N THR A 23 44.71 -0.01 -9.15
CA THR A 23 44.40 1.44 -9.06
C THR A 23 43.09 1.94 -9.71
N ASN A 24 42.24 2.48 -8.83
CA ASN A 24 41.18 3.50 -9.02
C ASN A 24 39.83 3.17 -9.69
N GLY A 25 38.79 3.25 -8.86
CA GLY A 25 37.65 4.15 -9.10
C GLY A 25 36.49 3.61 -9.93
N HIS A 26 35.40 3.26 -9.25
CA HIS A 26 34.11 2.90 -9.83
C HIS A 26 33.56 3.97 -10.79
N GLN A 27 33.41 3.63 -12.07
CA GLN A 27 32.65 4.39 -13.06
C GLN A 27 31.16 4.08 -12.93
N PHE A 28 30.40 5.10 -12.54
CA PHE A 28 28.95 5.19 -12.68
C PHE A 28 28.59 5.46 -14.15
N TYR A 29 27.51 4.84 -14.63
CA TYR A 29 26.92 5.15 -15.93
C TYR A 29 26.11 6.45 -15.81
N GLU A 30 26.70 7.55 -16.27
CA GLU A 30 26.09 8.88 -16.30
C GLU A 30 25.33 9.07 -17.63
N VAL A 31 23.99 9.20 -17.57
CA VAL A 31 23.17 9.58 -18.72
C VAL A 31 23.10 11.10 -18.76
N VAL A 32 23.85 11.68 -19.71
CA VAL A 32 23.95 13.13 -19.93
C VAL A 32 22.65 13.69 -20.51
N VAL A 33 21.96 14.53 -19.75
CA VAL A 33 20.89 15.41 -20.25
C VAL A 33 21.53 16.78 -20.53
N LYS A 34 21.55 17.21 -21.79
CA LYS A 34 22.11 18.50 -22.21
C LYS A 34 21.23 19.66 -21.71
N HIS A 35 21.80 20.49 -20.85
CA HIS A 35 21.30 21.83 -20.56
C HIS A 35 21.58 22.77 -21.75
N ALA A 36 20.55 23.44 -22.25
CA ALA A 36 20.69 24.62 -23.09
C ALA A 36 20.14 25.83 -22.33
N SER A 37 21.05 26.60 -21.74
CA SER A 37 20.76 27.92 -21.17
C SER A 37 20.73 28.96 -22.28
N ARG A 38 19.69 29.80 -22.32
CA ARG A 38 19.76 31.13 -22.95
C ARG A 38 19.21 32.18 -22.00
N SER A 39 19.92 33.30 -22.01
CA SER A 39 19.95 34.46 -21.13
C SER A 39 18.68 35.32 -21.14
N SER A 40 18.44 35.96 -20.01
CA SER A 40 17.45 37.01 -19.76
C SER A 40 17.84 38.37 -20.34
N THR A 41 16.88 39.13 -20.90
CA THR A 41 16.76 40.59 -20.72
C THR A 41 15.42 41.15 -21.25
N THR A 42 14.89 42.10 -20.47
CA THR A 42 13.97 43.23 -20.75
C THR A 42 12.44 43.04 -20.89
N ASN A 43 11.74 43.50 -19.84
CA ASN A 43 10.52 44.32 -19.78
C ASN A 43 9.48 44.25 -20.92
N SER A 44 8.31 43.69 -20.60
CA SER A 44 7.00 44.19 -21.06
C SER A 44 5.90 43.72 -20.10
N GLU A 45 5.00 44.63 -19.75
CA GLU A 45 3.86 44.50 -18.84
C GLU A 45 2.98 43.24 -19.10
N PRO A 46 2.28 42.70 -18.08
CA PRO A 46 1.40 41.55 -18.28
C PRO A 46 0.12 41.97 -19.00
N GLN A 47 -0.01 41.59 -20.27
CA GLN A 47 -1.30 41.58 -20.95
C GLN A 47 -2.18 40.49 -20.33
N ASN A 48 -3.32 40.92 -19.78
CA ASN A 48 -4.43 40.07 -19.33
C ASN A 48 -4.87 39.11 -20.46
N LEU A 49 -4.43 37.85 -20.37
CA LEU A 49 -5.00 36.76 -21.14
C LEU A 49 -6.21 36.23 -20.37
N ILE A 50 -7.39 36.61 -20.86
CA ILE A 50 -8.69 36.08 -20.46
C ILE A 50 -8.64 34.55 -20.66
N PRO A 51 -9.00 33.73 -19.65
CA PRO A 51 -9.14 32.29 -19.86
C PRO A 51 -10.26 32.06 -20.88
N THR A 52 -9.92 31.43 -22.01
CA THR A 52 -10.90 30.92 -22.96
C THR A 52 -11.83 29.97 -22.22
N ALA A 53 -13.09 30.39 -22.11
CA ALA A 53 -14.16 29.62 -21.50
C ALA A 53 -14.21 28.22 -22.09
N ALA A 54 -14.24 27.21 -21.21
CA ALA A 54 -14.66 25.87 -21.57
C ALA A 54 -16.05 25.95 -22.25
N PRO A 55 -16.33 25.08 -23.25
CA PRO A 55 -17.65 25.07 -23.88
C PRO A 55 -18.73 24.88 -22.80
N PRO A 56 -19.84 25.64 -22.85
CA PRO A 56 -20.87 25.54 -21.83
C PRO A 56 -21.47 24.13 -21.84
N LEU A 57 -21.42 23.46 -20.69
CA LEU A 57 -22.27 22.31 -20.40
C LEU A 57 -23.73 22.74 -20.63
N PRO A 58 -24.62 21.87 -21.15
CA PRO A 58 -25.98 22.25 -21.46
C PRO A 58 -26.74 22.59 -20.16
N TYR A 59 -26.83 23.88 -19.86
CA TYR A 59 -27.61 24.41 -18.74
C TYR A 59 -29.11 24.19 -19.02
N GLN A 60 -29.65 23.23 -18.26
CA GLN A 60 -31.03 23.04 -17.78
C GLN A 60 -32.18 23.48 -18.71
N SER A 61 -32.69 22.51 -19.48
CA SER A 61 -34.08 22.49 -19.95
C SER A 61 -35.04 22.34 -18.76
N VAL A 62 -36.16 23.07 -18.76
CA VAL A 62 -37.27 22.89 -17.79
C VAL A 62 -37.56 21.40 -17.59
N ILE A 63 -37.34 20.90 -16.37
CA ILE A 63 -37.56 19.48 -16.04
C ILE A 63 -39.06 19.28 -15.83
N GLU A 64 -39.72 18.67 -16.82
CA GLU A 64 -41.15 18.34 -16.76
C GLU A 64 -41.38 17.08 -15.91
N SER A 65 -42.40 17.12 -15.04
CA SER A 65 -42.78 15.97 -14.22
C SER A 65 -43.42 14.88 -15.10
N LEU A 66 -42.82 13.69 -15.12
CA LEU A 66 -43.28 12.55 -15.92
C LEU A 66 -44.14 11.60 -15.07
N PRO A 67 -45.23 11.02 -15.61
CA PRO A 67 -46.12 10.14 -14.85
C PRO A 67 -45.42 8.86 -14.38
N PRO A 68 -45.90 8.20 -13.31
CA PRO A 68 -45.38 6.91 -12.86
C PRO A 68 -45.61 5.82 -13.91
N LEU A 69 -44.61 4.95 -14.13
CA LEU A 69 -44.67 3.88 -15.13
C LEU A 69 -45.78 2.86 -14.87
N LYS A 70 -46.19 2.69 -13.62
CA LYS A 70 -47.27 1.79 -13.21
C LYS A 70 -48.65 2.25 -13.69
N GLU A 71 -48.83 3.56 -13.89
CA GLU A 71 -50.12 4.17 -14.25
C GLU A 71 -50.34 4.24 -15.76
N VAL A 72 -49.32 3.90 -16.55
CA VAL A 72 -49.32 4.02 -18.00
C VAL A 72 -49.48 2.65 -18.68
N ALA A 73 -50.14 2.65 -19.84
CA ALA A 73 -50.37 1.45 -20.65
C ALA A 73 -49.05 0.78 -21.06
N VAL A 74 -49.02 -0.55 -21.11
CA VAL A 74 -47.80 -1.34 -21.39
C VAL A 74 -47.08 -0.90 -22.66
N SER A 75 -47.83 -0.49 -23.70
CA SER A 75 -47.31 -0.01 -24.98
C SER A 75 -46.48 1.28 -24.89
N GLU A 76 -46.79 2.15 -23.92
CA GLU A 76 -46.13 3.47 -23.76
C GLU A 76 -44.99 3.43 -22.73
N ARG A 77 -44.86 2.32 -21.98
CA ARG A 77 -43.86 2.17 -20.91
C ARG A 77 -42.43 2.27 -21.43
N SER A 78 -42.13 1.64 -22.58
CA SER A 78 -40.79 1.69 -23.19
C SER A 78 -40.36 3.11 -23.57
N SER A 79 -41.23 3.87 -24.24
CA SER A 79 -40.96 5.27 -24.58
C SER A 79 -40.85 6.18 -23.36
N LEU A 80 -41.69 5.94 -22.35
CA LEU A 80 -41.65 6.72 -21.11
C LEU A 80 -40.38 6.44 -20.31
N PHE A 81 -39.93 5.19 -20.26
CA PHE A 81 -38.67 4.79 -19.64
C PHE A 81 -37.48 5.51 -20.27
N LEU A 82 -37.41 5.55 -21.61
CA LEU A 82 -36.37 6.30 -22.33
C LEU A 82 -36.40 7.80 -22.00
N ARG A 83 -37.61 8.42 -21.96
CA ARG A 83 -37.76 9.84 -21.59
C ARG A 83 -37.33 10.12 -20.15
N LYS A 84 -37.59 9.19 -19.22
CA LYS A 84 -37.11 9.27 -17.82
C LYS A 84 -35.58 9.17 -17.74
N ILE A 85 -34.94 8.27 -18.50
CA ILE A 85 -33.47 8.18 -18.60
C ILE A 85 -32.89 9.51 -19.11
N GLN A 86 -33.46 10.06 -20.18
CA GLN A 86 -33.01 11.33 -20.76
C GLN A 86 -33.16 12.50 -19.77
N LEU A 87 -34.25 12.52 -18.99
CA LEU A 87 -34.42 13.50 -17.90
C LEU A 87 -33.30 13.39 -16.88
N CYS A 88 -32.94 12.17 -16.47
CA CYS A 88 -31.85 11.92 -15.51
C CYS A 88 -30.44 12.27 -16.04
N CYS A 89 -30.25 12.47 -17.34
CA CYS A 89 -28.99 12.98 -17.91
C CYS A 89 -28.74 14.47 -17.59
N SER A 90 -29.78 15.23 -17.24
CA SER A 90 -29.62 16.64 -16.88
C SER A 90 -28.93 16.77 -15.51
N ILE A 91 -27.82 17.51 -15.43
CA ILE A 91 -27.07 17.70 -14.17
C ILE A 91 -27.70 18.84 -13.36
N CYS A 92 -27.91 18.62 -12.07
CA CYS A 92 -28.40 19.64 -11.15
C CYS A 92 -27.20 20.21 -10.37
N ASP A 93 -27.12 21.54 -10.27
CA ASP A 93 -26.10 22.20 -9.45
C ASP A 93 -26.53 22.22 -7.97
N PHE A 94 -25.71 21.60 -7.12
CA PHE A 94 -25.92 21.53 -5.66
C PHE A 94 -25.07 22.54 -4.87
N SER A 95 -24.31 23.41 -5.54
CA SER A 95 -23.55 24.50 -4.89
C SER A 95 -24.46 25.44 -4.09
N ASP A 96 -25.70 25.60 -4.54
CA ASP A 96 -26.77 26.31 -3.82
C ASP A 96 -27.96 25.35 -3.64
N SER A 97 -28.14 24.84 -2.41
CA SER A 97 -29.17 23.84 -2.09
C SER A 97 -30.59 24.40 -2.20
N LEU A 98 -30.77 25.72 -2.14
CA LEU A 98 -32.07 26.38 -2.15
C LEU A 98 -32.54 26.73 -3.58
N LYS A 99 -31.66 26.66 -4.57
CA LYS A 99 -32.04 26.84 -5.98
C LYS A 99 -32.55 25.55 -6.61
N PHE A 100 -33.60 25.68 -7.43
CA PHE A 100 -34.17 24.59 -8.24
C PHE A 100 -34.55 23.34 -7.42
N VAL A 101 -35.10 23.56 -6.22
CA VAL A 101 -35.49 22.48 -5.28
C VAL A 101 -36.50 21.54 -5.93
N PHE A 102 -37.44 22.08 -6.70
CA PHE A 102 -38.49 21.31 -7.36
C PHE A 102 -37.91 20.39 -8.45
N GLU A 103 -37.02 20.91 -9.29
CA GLU A 103 -36.34 20.16 -10.35
C GLU A 103 -35.41 19.08 -9.77
N LYS A 104 -34.68 19.41 -8.71
CA LYS A 104 -33.86 18.45 -7.95
C LYS A 104 -34.72 17.32 -7.40
N GLU A 105 -35.89 17.62 -6.87
CA GLU A 105 -36.80 16.62 -6.33
C GLU A 105 -37.43 15.75 -7.43
N ILE A 106 -37.83 16.33 -8.56
CA ILE A 106 -38.32 15.56 -9.73
C ILE A 106 -37.25 14.56 -10.19
N LYS A 107 -36.00 15.01 -10.37
CA LYS A 107 -34.91 14.12 -10.76
C LYS A 107 -34.68 13.02 -9.72
N ARG A 108 -34.69 13.36 -8.43
CA ARG A 108 -34.52 12.39 -7.33
C ARG A 108 -35.60 11.30 -7.37
N GLN A 109 -36.87 11.68 -7.51
CA GLN A 109 -37.97 10.73 -7.57
C GLN A 109 -37.95 9.88 -8.85
N THR A 110 -37.55 10.48 -9.97
CA THR A 110 -37.38 9.74 -11.23
C THR A 110 -36.26 8.71 -11.11
N LEU A 111 -35.11 9.08 -10.53
CA LEU A 111 -34.00 8.14 -10.26
C LEU A 111 -34.43 7.01 -9.31
N TYR A 112 -35.18 7.33 -8.26
CA TYR A 112 -35.71 6.33 -7.32
C TYR A 112 -36.63 5.33 -8.03
N GLU A 113 -37.54 5.82 -8.88
CA GLU A 113 -38.39 4.97 -9.70
C GLU A 113 -37.60 4.07 -10.64
N LEU A 114 -36.51 4.59 -11.25
CA LEU A 114 -35.62 3.78 -12.11
C LEU A 114 -34.92 2.67 -11.31
N VAL A 115 -34.48 2.93 -10.08
CA VAL A 115 -33.93 1.89 -9.18
C VAL A 115 -34.96 0.78 -8.96
N ASP A 116 -36.19 1.14 -8.60
CA ASP A 116 -37.27 0.18 -8.34
C ASP A 116 -37.61 -0.65 -9.59
N ILE A 117 -37.61 -0.05 -10.78
CA ILE A 117 -37.87 -0.75 -12.04
C ILE A 117 -36.80 -1.79 -12.34
N ILE A 118 -35.52 -1.40 -12.23
CA ILE A 118 -34.38 -2.30 -12.49
C ILE A 118 -34.32 -3.41 -11.43
N GLN A 119 -34.64 -3.10 -10.18
CA GLN A 119 -34.66 -4.09 -9.10
C GLN A 119 -35.81 -5.09 -9.25
N SER A 120 -37.00 -4.63 -9.66
CA SER A 120 -38.18 -5.48 -9.80
C SER A 120 -38.21 -6.32 -11.08
N ASN A 121 -37.27 -6.09 -12.02
CA ASN A 121 -37.30 -6.64 -13.39
C ASN A 121 -38.68 -6.43 -14.06
N SER A 122 -39.36 -5.33 -13.74
CA SER A 122 -40.72 -5.06 -14.22
C SER A 122 -40.77 -4.70 -15.71
N LEU A 123 -39.63 -4.29 -16.26
CA LEU A 123 -39.41 -4.00 -17.67
C LEU A 123 -38.08 -4.59 -18.11
N GLN A 124 -38.10 -5.18 -19.31
CA GLN A 124 -36.93 -5.73 -19.95
C GLN A 124 -36.03 -4.58 -20.43
N PHE A 125 -35.19 -4.06 -19.55
CA PHE A 125 -34.30 -2.92 -19.84
C PHE A 125 -33.13 -3.29 -20.78
N SER A 126 -33.06 -4.53 -21.26
CA SER A 126 -32.00 -5.00 -22.17
C SER A 126 -31.92 -4.21 -23.47
N GLU A 127 -33.01 -3.58 -23.89
CA GLU A 127 -33.05 -2.74 -25.11
C GLU A 127 -32.49 -1.33 -24.88
N PHE A 128 -32.43 -0.86 -23.63
CA PHE A 128 -32.05 0.53 -23.27
C PHE A 128 -30.70 0.60 -22.55
N GLN A 129 -29.83 -0.39 -22.74
CA GLN A 129 -28.56 -0.48 -22.01
C GLN A 129 -27.61 0.67 -22.34
N GLU A 130 -27.59 1.11 -23.60
CA GLU A 130 -26.71 2.19 -24.06
C GLU A 130 -27.09 3.50 -23.37
N GLU A 131 -28.37 3.84 -23.37
CA GLU A 131 -28.89 5.07 -22.78
C GLU A 131 -28.77 5.05 -21.27
N LEU A 132 -28.99 3.90 -20.63
CA LEU A 132 -28.81 3.74 -19.19
C LEU A 132 -27.34 3.96 -18.78
N ILE A 133 -26.39 3.32 -19.47
CA ILE A 133 -24.95 3.51 -19.18
C ILE A 133 -24.50 4.92 -19.52
N THR A 134 -25.05 5.54 -20.57
CA THR A 134 -24.78 6.95 -20.90
C THR A 134 -25.27 7.86 -19.79
N MET A 135 -26.49 7.66 -19.28
CA MET A 135 -27.03 8.43 -18.16
C MET A 135 -26.18 8.29 -16.90
N VAL A 136 -25.77 7.07 -16.57
CA VAL A 136 -24.83 6.82 -15.46
C VAL A 136 -23.52 7.57 -15.69
N SER A 137 -22.92 7.42 -16.87
CA SER A 137 -21.62 8.01 -17.21
C SER A 137 -21.62 9.54 -17.11
N VAL A 138 -22.69 10.20 -17.58
CA VAL A 138 -22.85 11.67 -17.52
C VAL A 138 -22.95 12.17 -16.08
N ASN A 139 -23.51 11.38 -15.17
CA ASN A 139 -23.69 11.78 -13.77
C ASN A 139 -22.45 11.48 -12.91
N ILE A 140 -21.78 10.33 -13.09
CA ILE A 140 -20.68 9.93 -12.20
C ILE A 140 -19.30 10.41 -12.66
N PHE A 141 -19.03 10.42 -13.98
CA PHE A 141 -17.70 10.74 -14.50
C PHE A 141 -17.49 12.25 -14.56
N ARG A 142 -16.89 12.76 -13.50
CA ARG A 142 -16.57 14.18 -13.30
C ARG A 142 -15.13 14.34 -12.83
N CYS A 143 -14.59 15.54 -13.00
CA CYS A 143 -13.37 15.92 -12.28
C CYS A 143 -13.71 16.04 -10.79
N LEU A 144 -12.91 15.40 -9.94
CA LEU A 144 -13.04 15.53 -8.50
C LEU A 144 -12.68 16.96 -8.07
N PRO A 145 -13.31 17.49 -7.01
CA PRO A 145 -12.95 18.80 -6.48
C PRO A 145 -11.48 18.82 -6.00
N PRO A 146 -10.81 19.99 -5.99
CA PRO A 146 -9.47 20.12 -5.43
C PRO A 146 -9.45 19.65 -3.98
N ALA A 147 -8.43 18.86 -3.63
CA ALA A 147 -8.36 18.24 -2.32
C ALA A 147 -8.17 19.29 -1.21
N SER A 148 -8.63 18.99 0.01
CA SER A 148 -8.57 19.91 1.16
C SER A 148 -7.15 20.45 1.42
N HIS A 149 -6.14 19.59 1.27
CA HIS A 149 -4.73 19.92 1.46
C HIS A 149 -4.15 20.83 0.35
N GLU A 150 -4.71 20.79 -0.88
CA GLU A 150 -4.32 21.70 -1.96
C GLU A 150 -4.81 23.12 -1.67
N ASN A 151 -5.94 23.24 -0.96
CA ASN A 151 -6.55 24.51 -0.58
C ASN A 151 -5.91 25.12 0.66
N THR A 152 -5.47 24.31 1.62
CA THR A 152 -4.91 24.79 2.90
C THR A 152 -3.38 24.88 2.90
N GLY A 153 -2.69 24.19 1.99
CA GLY A 153 -1.22 24.15 1.94
C GLY A 153 -0.57 23.40 3.10
N THR A 154 -1.37 22.80 3.98
CA THR A 154 -0.92 22.02 5.13
C THR A 154 -0.89 20.55 4.74
N GLU A 155 0.26 19.89 4.88
CA GLU A 155 0.30 18.44 4.88
C GLU A 155 -0.26 17.98 6.23
N SER A 156 -1.54 17.62 6.30
CA SER A 156 -2.07 16.90 7.45
C SER A 156 -1.25 15.60 7.59
N VAL A 157 -0.46 15.53 8.66
CA VAL A 157 0.41 14.37 8.94
C VAL A 157 -0.42 13.19 9.43
N ASP A 158 -1.66 13.46 9.88
CA ASP A 158 -2.59 12.47 10.41
C ASP A 158 -3.92 12.49 9.62
N PRO A 159 -4.22 11.43 8.84
CA PRO A 159 -5.47 11.30 8.10
C PRO A 159 -6.73 11.23 8.98
N GLU A 160 -6.58 11.01 10.29
CA GLU A 160 -7.70 10.90 11.24
C GLU A 160 -8.30 12.26 11.62
N ASP A 161 -7.55 13.36 11.40
CA ASP A 161 -7.99 14.74 11.72
C ASP A 161 -8.55 15.50 10.50
N ASP A 162 -8.63 14.89 9.32
CA ASP A 162 -9.18 15.54 8.12
C ASP A 162 -10.72 15.57 8.17
N ASP A 163 -11.29 16.78 8.17
CA ASP A 163 -12.73 17.01 8.04
C ASP A 163 -13.30 16.20 6.87
N THR A 164 -14.22 15.28 7.14
CA THR A 164 -14.78 14.38 6.12
C THR A 164 -15.57 15.19 5.10
N TYR A 165 -15.00 15.41 3.92
CA TYR A 165 -15.70 16.02 2.81
C TYR A 165 -16.88 15.15 2.37
N MET A 166 -18.03 15.80 2.18
CA MET A 166 -19.28 15.15 1.77
C MET A 166 -19.79 15.81 0.50
N ASP A 167 -19.98 15.03 -0.57
CA ASP A 167 -20.42 15.58 -1.85
C ASP A 167 -21.87 16.13 -1.73
N PRO A 168 -22.13 17.42 -2.03
CA PRO A 168 -23.47 18.00 -1.96
C PRO A 168 -24.49 17.34 -2.90
N SER A 169 -24.01 16.76 -4.01
CA SER A 169 -24.83 16.09 -5.02
C SER A 169 -25.18 14.64 -4.64
N TRP A 170 -24.74 14.18 -3.46
CA TRP A 170 -24.95 12.82 -2.97
C TRP A 170 -26.39 12.29 -3.06
N PRO A 171 -27.47 13.07 -2.79
CA PRO A 171 -28.84 12.59 -2.92
C PRO A 171 -29.20 12.08 -4.33
N HIS A 172 -28.55 12.61 -5.38
CA HIS A 172 -28.68 12.08 -6.74
C HIS A 172 -27.64 11.02 -7.03
N LEU A 173 -26.37 11.26 -6.69
CA LEU A 173 -25.26 10.34 -6.97
C LEU A 173 -25.49 8.96 -6.36
N GLN A 174 -25.99 8.89 -5.12
CA GLN A 174 -26.32 7.63 -4.45
C GLN A 174 -27.27 6.78 -5.31
N LEU A 175 -28.34 7.37 -5.84
CA LEU A 175 -29.31 6.66 -6.67
C LEU A 175 -28.70 6.24 -8.02
N VAL A 176 -27.83 7.07 -8.61
CA VAL A 176 -27.12 6.72 -9.85
C VAL A 176 -26.16 5.54 -9.64
N TYR A 177 -25.42 5.53 -8.53
CA TYR A 177 -24.56 4.40 -8.16
C TYR A 177 -25.38 3.14 -7.87
N GLU A 178 -26.52 3.28 -7.21
CA GLU A 178 -27.45 2.16 -6.99
C GLU A 178 -27.96 1.60 -8.33
N ILE A 179 -28.37 2.46 -9.28
CA ILE A 179 -28.75 2.04 -10.64
C ILE A 179 -27.63 1.25 -11.32
N LEU A 180 -26.39 1.77 -11.29
CA LEU A 180 -25.24 1.08 -11.86
C LEU A 180 -25.00 -0.28 -11.18
N LEU A 181 -25.05 -0.33 -9.85
CA LEU A 181 -24.88 -1.56 -9.09
C LEU A 181 -25.94 -2.61 -9.45
N ARG A 182 -27.21 -2.21 -9.51
CA ARG A 182 -28.32 -3.11 -9.87
C ARG A 182 -28.23 -3.57 -11.32
N TYR A 183 -27.84 -2.69 -12.25
CA TYR A 183 -27.54 -3.06 -13.63
C TYR A 183 -26.44 -4.13 -13.69
N ILE A 184 -25.33 -3.93 -12.99
CA ILE A 184 -24.21 -4.89 -13.01
C ILE A 184 -24.59 -6.22 -12.35
N ILE A 185 -25.39 -6.23 -11.29
CA ILE A 185 -25.80 -7.47 -10.60
C ILE A 185 -26.91 -8.22 -11.36
N SER A 186 -27.75 -7.51 -12.12
CA SER A 186 -28.92 -8.11 -12.79
C SER A 186 -28.55 -9.28 -13.71
N GLN A 187 -29.36 -10.34 -13.63
CA GLN A 187 -29.22 -11.55 -14.46
C GLN A 187 -29.72 -11.33 -15.89
N GLU A 188 -30.58 -10.35 -16.12
CA GLU A 188 -31.12 -10.01 -17.46
C GLU A 188 -30.09 -9.32 -18.36
N THR A 189 -28.99 -8.85 -17.77
CA THR A 189 -27.94 -8.15 -18.50
C THR A 189 -27.08 -9.15 -19.28
N ASP A 190 -27.30 -9.22 -20.59
CA ASP A 190 -26.45 -10.01 -21.49
C ASP A 190 -25.01 -9.46 -21.51
N ILE A 191 -24.09 -10.25 -20.95
CA ILE A 191 -22.65 -9.95 -20.85
C ILE A 191 -22.04 -9.66 -22.22
N LYS A 192 -22.54 -10.27 -23.30
CA LYS A 192 -22.02 -10.07 -24.67
C LYS A 192 -22.31 -8.69 -25.21
N ILE A 193 -23.43 -8.10 -24.80
CA ILE A 193 -23.86 -6.76 -25.20
C ILE A 193 -23.29 -5.73 -24.22
N ALA A 194 -23.46 -5.96 -22.92
CA ALA A 194 -23.04 -5.04 -21.85
C ALA A 194 -21.53 -4.69 -21.89
N LYS A 195 -20.67 -5.65 -22.28
CA LYS A 195 -19.21 -5.40 -22.43
C LYS A 195 -18.83 -4.37 -23.49
N ARG A 196 -19.77 -3.98 -24.37
CA ARG A 196 -19.57 -2.92 -25.37
C ARG A 196 -19.69 -1.53 -24.74
N TYR A 197 -20.49 -1.41 -23.68
CA TYR A 197 -20.74 -0.15 -22.98
C TYR A 197 -19.88 -0.02 -21.72
N VAL A 198 -19.68 -1.14 -21.00
CA VAL A 198 -18.71 -1.23 -19.89
C VAL A 198 -17.37 -1.66 -20.48
N ASP A 199 -16.71 -0.75 -21.20
CA ASP A 199 -15.43 -1.02 -21.84
C ASP A 199 -14.23 -0.64 -20.94
N HIS A 200 -13.01 -0.70 -21.47
CA HIS A 200 -11.82 -0.31 -20.70
C HIS A 200 -11.78 1.19 -20.37
N VAL A 201 -12.40 2.05 -21.19
CA VAL A 201 -12.46 3.49 -20.92
C VAL A 201 -13.40 3.76 -19.76
N PHE A 202 -14.56 3.11 -19.74
CA PHE A 202 -15.50 3.16 -18.62
C PHE A 202 -14.83 2.71 -17.33
N VAL A 203 -14.15 1.56 -17.34
CA VAL A 203 -13.45 1.03 -16.15
C VAL A 203 -12.34 1.96 -15.68
N LEU A 204 -11.59 2.58 -16.60
CA LEU A 204 -10.54 3.52 -16.23
C LEU A 204 -11.12 4.77 -15.55
N LYS A 205 -12.16 5.37 -16.12
CA LYS A 205 -12.86 6.52 -15.51
C LYS A 205 -13.49 6.16 -14.17
N LEU A 206 -13.98 4.93 -14.02
CA LEU A 206 -14.51 4.44 -12.74
C LEU A 206 -13.40 4.31 -11.69
N LEU A 207 -12.21 3.87 -12.10
CA LEU A 207 -11.03 3.79 -11.22
C LEU A 207 -10.52 5.17 -10.80
N ASP A 208 -10.58 6.18 -11.68
CA ASP A 208 -10.19 7.56 -11.36
C ASP A 208 -11.04 8.16 -10.22
N LEU A 209 -12.29 7.72 -10.08
CA LEU A 209 -13.20 8.17 -9.01
C LEU A 209 -12.85 7.61 -7.62
N PHE A 210 -11.98 6.58 -7.52
CA PHE A 210 -11.54 6.08 -6.20
C PHE A 210 -10.74 7.11 -5.40
N ASP A 211 -10.27 8.19 -6.04
CA ASP A 211 -9.61 9.29 -5.35
C ASP A 211 -10.60 10.29 -4.71
N SER A 212 -11.91 10.03 -4.77
CA SER A 212 -12.94 10.85 -4.10
C SER A 212 -12.69 10.90 -2.59
N GLU A 213 -12.80 12.09 -1.98
CA GLU A 213 -12.70 12.28 -0.53
C GLU A 213 -13.93 11.71 0.22
N ASP A 214 -15.08 11.59 -0.45
CA ASP A 214 -16.31 11.06 0.14
C ASP A 214 -16.26 9.52 0.26
N GLN A 215 -16.17 9.02 1.49
CA GLN A 215 -16.09 7.59 1.78
C GLN A 215 -17.30 6.80 1.25
N ARG A 216 -18.48 7.42 1.19
CA ARG A 216 -19.70 6.76 0.70
C ARG A 216 -19.59 6.45 -0.79
N GLU A 217 -18.98 7.36 -1.55
CA GLU A 217 -18.71 7.17 -2.98
C GLU A 217 -17.71 6.01 -3.17
N ARG A 218 -16.61 6.00 -2.41
CA ARG A 218 -15.60 4.93 -2.46
C ARG A 218 -16.18 3.55 -2.16
N GLU A 219 -17.11 3.44 -1.20
CA GLU A 219 -17.76 2.17 -0.87
C GLU A 219 -18.63 1.61 -2.01
N TYR A 220 -19.37 2.48 -2.70
CA TYR A 220 -20.12 2.10 -3.90
C TYR A 220 -19.18 1.68 -5.04
N LEU A 221 -18.13 2.47 -5.30
CA LEU A 221 -17.12 2.18 -6.32
C LEU A 221 -16.45 0.83 -6.05
N LYS A 222 -16.09 0.55 -4.79
CA LYS A 222 -15.53 -0.73 -4.35
C LYS A 222 -16.41 -1.89 -4.74
N THR A 223 -17.68 -1.81 -4.34
CA THR A 223 -18.66 -2.88 -4.59
C THR A 223 -18.88 -3.06 -6.10
N ILE A 224 -19.09 -1.98 -6.85
CA ILE A 224 -19.34 -2.00 -8.29
C ILE A 224 -18.15 -2.59 -9.04
N LEU A 225 -16.93 -2.12 -8.77
CA LEU A 225 -15.71 -2.59 -9.42
C LEU A 225 -15.47 -4.09 -9.14
N HIS A 226 -15.71 -4.54 -7.90
CA HIS A 226 -15.62 -5.95 -7.55
C HIS A 226 -16.63 -6.81 -8.35
N ARG A 227 -17.88 -6.33 -8.50
CA ARG A 227 -18.90 -7.01 -9.31
C ARG A 227 -18.54 -7.02 -10.81
N ILE A 228 -17.99 -5.92 -11.33
CA ILE A 228 -17.49 -5.85 -12.72
C ILE A 228 -16.37 -6.88 -12.91
N TYR A 229 -15.40 -6.94 -12.00
CA TYR A 229 -14.30 -7.92 -12.06
C TYR A 229 -14.81 -9.37 -12.06
N GLY A 230 -15.80 -9.66 -11.21
CA GLY A 230 -16.44 -10.97 -11.12
C GLY A 230 -17.16 -11.37 -12.41
N LYS A 231 -18.08 -10.50 -12.88
CA LYS A 231 -18.99 -10.76 -14.02
C LYS A 231 -18.29 -10.71 -15.37
N PHE A 232 -17.43 -9.73 -15.60
CA PHE A 232 -16.78 -9.50 -16.89
C PHE A 232 -15.32 -10.01 -16.89
N MET A 233 -15.16 -11.31 -17.13
CA MET A 233 -13.84 -11.95 -17.13
C MET A 233 -12.84 -11.30 -18.10
N VAL A 234 -13.33 -10.71 -19.19
CA VAL A 234 -12.50 -10.02 -20.20
C VAL A 234 -11.76 -8.81 -19.65
N HIS A 235 -12.31 -8.12 -18.63
CA HIS A 235 -11.68 -6.92 -18.06
C HIS A 235 -10.69 -7.23 -16.93
N ARG A 236 -10.65 -8.46 -16.42
CA ARG A 236 -9.79 -8.83 -15.28
C ARG A 236 -8.31 -8.50 -15.47
N PRO A 237 -7.67 -8.76 -16.63
CA PRO A 237 -6.28 -8.37 -16.84
C PRO A 237 -6.10 -6.85 -16.84
N PHE A 238 -7.04 -6.11 -17.45
CA PHE A 238 -7.01 -4.66 -17.51
C PHE A 238 -7.16 -4.02 -16.12
N ILE A 239 -8.16 -4.45 -15.34
CA ILE A 239 -8.40 -3.96 -13.97
C ILE A 239 -7.16 -4.16 -13.11
N ARG A 240 -6.57 -5.37 -13.09
CA ARG A 240 -5.35 -5.65 -12.31
C ARG A 240 -4.19 -4.74 -12.73
N LYS A 241 -4.02 -4.51 -14.03
CA LYS A 241 -2.98 -3.61 -14.55
C LYS A 241 -3.22 -2.16 -14.15
N ALA A 242 -4.47 -1.69 -14.24
CA ALA A 242 -4.83 -0.32 -13.89
C ALA A 242 -4.65 -0.05 -12.39
N ILE A 243 -5.12 -0.94 -11.51
CA ILE A 243 -4.88 -0.85 -10.07
C ILE A 243 -3.38 -0.85 -9.75
N ASN A 244 -2.60 -1.70 -10.43
CA ASN A 244 -1.15 -1.72 -10.23
C ASN A 244 -0.48 -0.39 -10.64
N ASN A 245 -0.94 0.24 -11.72
CA ASN A 245 -0.46 1.57 -12.12
C ASN A 245 -0.81 2.65 -11.09
N ILE A 246 -2.02 2.59 -10.50
CA ILE A 246 -2.42 3.49 -9.40
C ILE A 246 -1.48 3.31 -8.22
N PHE A 247 -1.19 2.07 -7.82
CA PHE A 247 -0.23 1.78 -6.75
C PHE A 247 1.17 2.29 -7.07
N TYR A 248 1.66 2.15 -8.31
CA TYR A 248 2.96 2.70 -8.68
C TYR A 248 3.03 4.22 -8.58
N ARG A 249 2.01 4.91 -9.10
CA ARG A 249 1.92 6.37 -9.00
C ARG A 249 1.84 6.81 -7.53
N PHE A 250 1.06 6.13 -6.71
CA PHE A 250 0.97 6.39 -5.28
C PHE A 250 2.31 6.18 -4.57
N ILE A 251 3.00 5.06 -4.78
CA ILE A 251 4.24 4.73 -4.05
C ILE A 251 5.42 5.64 -4.45
N PHE A 252 5.55 5.92 -5.75
CA PHE A 252 6.76 6.51 -6.32
C PHE A 252 6.63 7.98 -6.74
N GLU A 253 5.41 8.48 -6.97
CA GLU A 253 5.19 9.83 -7.49
C GLU A 253 4.47 10.73 -6.48
N THR A 254 3.26 10.37 -6.06
CA THR A 254 2.37 11.29 -5.33
C THR A 254 2.35 11.07 -3.82
N GLN A 255 2.46 9.82 -3.35
CA GLN A 255 2.17 9.41 -1.95
C GLN A 255 0.82 9.89 -1.42
N ARG A 256 -0.11 10.19 -2.31
CA ARG A 256 -1.47 10.67 -2.01
C ARG A 256 -2.45 9.99 -2.94
N HIS A 257 -3.44 9.35 -2.34
CA HIS A 257 -4.60 8.74 -3.00
C HIS A 257 -5.59 8.25 -1.94
N ASN A 258 -6.86 8.65 -2.02
CA ASN A 258 -7.86 8.37 -0.97
C ASN A 258 -8.35 6.91 -0.97
N GLY A 259 -8.44 6.29 -2.15
CA GLY A 259 -9.02 4.94 -2.32
C GLY A 259 -8.07 3.74 -2.20
N ILE A 260 -6.87 3.88 -1.63
CA ILE A 260 -5.91 2.75 -1.55
C ILE A 260 -6.47 1.60 -0.70
N CYS A 261 -7.16 1.93 0.39
CA CYS A 261 -7.76 0.97 1.31
C CYS A 261 -8.81 0.08 0.59
N GLU A 262 -9.75 0.71 -0.12
CA GLU A 262 -10.83 0.03 -0.83
C GLU A 262 -10.31 -0.77 -2.02
N LEU A 263 -9.30 -0.26 -2.74
CA LEU A 263 -8.63 -1.01 -3.81
C LEU A 263 -7.95 -2.28 -3.26
N LEU A 264 -7.34 -2.20 -2.07
CA LEU A 264 -6.74 -3.37 -1.41
C LEU A 264 -7.80 -4.40 -0.98
N GLU A 265 -8.99 -4.01 -0.53
CA GLU A 265 -10.08 -4.97 -0.23
C GLU A 265 -10.49 -5.77 -1.47
N ILE A 266 -10.62 -5.09 -2.61
CA ILE A 266 -10.93 -5.75 -3.88
C ILE A 266 -9.80 -6.70 -4.24
N MET A 267 -8.54 -6.23 -4.12
CA MET A 267 -7.38 -7.07 -4.41
C MET A 267 -7.31 -8.29 -3.48
N ALA A 268 -7.65 -8.16 -2.20
CA ALA A 268 -7.68 -9.28 -1.28
C ALA A 268 -8.68 -10.37 -1.71
N SER A 269 -9.91 -9.97 -2.06
CA SER A 269 -10.91 -10.89 -2.63
C SER A 269 -10.40 -11.56 -3.92
N ILE A 270 -9.72 -10.80 -4.79
CA ILE A 270 -9.13 -11.33 -6.02
C ILE A 270 -8.02 -12.35 -5.72
N ILE A 271 -7.15 -12.05 -4.75
CA ILE A 271 -6.05 -12.92 -4.33
C ILE A 271 -6.60 -14.25 -3.82
N ASN A 272 -7.64 -14.20 -2.96
CA ASN A 272 -8.34 -15.39 -2.46
C ASN A 272 -8.84 -16.30 -3.59
N GLY A 273 -9.26 -15.72 -4.72
CA GLY A 273 -9.68 -16.45 -5.92
C GLY A 273 -8.57 -16.97 -6.84
N PHE A 274 -7.29 -16.74 -6.54
CA PHE A 274 -6.19 -17.24 -7.40
C PHE A 274 -6.09 -18.76 -7.40
N ALA A 275 -5.97 -19.31 -8.61
CA ALA A 275 -5.72 -20.73 -8.83
C ALA A 275 -4.28 -21.11 -8.47
N LEU A 276 -4.11 -22.34 -7.96
CA LEU A 276 -2.81 -22.93 -7.69
C LEU A 276 -2.41 -23.87 -8.85
N PRO A 277 -1.13 -23.88 -9.27
CA PRO A 277 -0.04 -23.03 -8.82
C PRO A 277 -0.22 -21.56 -9.26
N MET A 278 0.19 -20.63 -8.40
CA MET A 278 0.07 -19.20 -8.69
C MET A 278 0.89 -18.78 -9.91
N LYS A 279 0.29 -17.98 -10.79
CA LYS A 279 0.97 -17.41 -11.96
C LYS A 279 2.07 -16.43 -11.53
N GLU A 280 3.11 -16.35 -12.34
CA GLU A 280 4.26 -15.47 -12.10
C GLU A 280 3.87 -13.98 -12.02
N GLU A 281 2.89 -13.55 -12.82
CA GLU A 281 2.36 -12.18 -12.75
C GLU A 281 1.84 -11.80 -11.36
N HIS A 282 1.26 -12.75 -10.62
CA HIS A 282 0.74 -12.51 -9.28
C HIS A 282 1.86 -12.42 -8.25
N LYS A 283 2.91 -13.25 -8.40
CA LYS A 283 4.11 -13.19 -7.54
C LYS A 283 4.86 -11.87 -7.74
N LEU A 284 4.97 -11.42 -8.99
CA LEU A 284 5.53 -10.11 -9.31
C LEU A 284 4.71 -8.97 -8.73
N PHE A 285 3.37 -9.09 -8.71
CA PHE A 285 2.51 -8.10 -8.07
C PHE A 285 2.78 -8.00 -6.56
N LEU A 286 2.88 -9.12 -5.84
CA LEU A 286 3.29 -9.11 -4.42
C LEU A 286 4.62 -8.37 -4.22
N ILE A 287 5.66 -8.77 -4.96
CA ILE A 287 7.03 -8.27 -4.75
C ILE A 287 7.20 -6.82 -5.19
N ARG A 288 6.55 -6.40 -6.28
CA ARG A 288 6.75 -5.08 -6.90
C ARG A 288 5.73 -4.04 -6.48
N ALA A 289 4.54 -4.43 -6.06
CA ALA A 289 3.47 -3.49 -5.69
C ALA A 289 3.12 -3.58 -4.20
N LEU A 290 2.72 -4.75 -3.69
CA LEU A 290 2.27 -4.87 -2.29
C LEU A 290 3.38 -4.62 -1.27
N ILE A 291 4.55 -5.24 -1.43
CA ILE A 291 5.67 -5.01 -0.49
C ILE A 291 6.08 -3.51 -0.50
N PRO A 292 6.26 -2.84 -1.65
CA PRO A 292 6.57 -1.40 -1.65
C PRO A 292 5.45 -0.47 -1.15
N LEU A 293 4.19 -0.90 -1.06
CA LEU A 293 3.10 -0.12 -0.41
C LEU A 293 3.35 0.11 1.09
N HIS A 294 4.32 -0.58 1.69
CA HIS A 294 4.75 -0.30 3.05
C HIS A 294 5.66 0.94 3.15
N LYS A 295 6.10 1.53 2.03
CA LYS A 295 7.01 2.69 2.03
C LYS A 295 6.33 4.02 2.42
N PRO A 296 5.14 4.40 1.90
CA PRO A 296 4.49 5.68 2.22
C PRO A 296 4.24 5.90 3.72
N LYS A 297 4.13 7.17 4.12
CA LYS A 297 3.96 7.55 5.54
C LYS A 297 2.56 7.26 6.06
N CYS A 298 1.52 7.49 5.24
CA CYS A 298 0.10 7.33 5.55
C CYS A 298 -0.39 5.86 5.61
N ILE A 299 0.50 4.92 5.88
CA ILE A 299 0.20 3.47 5.87
C ILE A 299 -0.91 3.08 6.86
N SER A 300 -1.05 3.80 7.98
CA SER A 300 -2.06 3.50 8.99
C SER A 300 -3.48 3.41 8.43
N SER A 301 -3.81 4.23 7.41
CA SER A 301 -5.14 4.26 6.77
C SER A 301 -5.49 2.98 5.97
N TYR A 302 -4.50 2.20 5.54
CA TYR A 302 -4.71 1.02 4.68
C TYR A 302 -3.94 -0.23 5.14
N HIS A 303 -3.22 -0.15 6.26
CA HIS A 303 -2.31 -1.21 6.73
C HIS A 303 -3.01 -2.55 6.92
N GLN A 304 -4.18 -2.56 7.57
CA GLN A 304 -4.90 -3.81 7.86
C GLN A 304 -5.21 -4.59 6.57
N ASN A 305 -5.64 -3.88 5.53
CA ASN A 305 -6.03 -4.47 4.26
C ASN A 305 -4.79 -4.93 3.47
N LEU A 306 -3.67 -4.20 3.62
CA LEU A 306 -2.38 -4.58 3.05
C LEU A 306 -1.83 -5.84 3.71
N SER A 307 -1.80 -5.90 5.04
CA SER A 307 -1.38 -7.08 5.82
C SER A 307 -2.20 -8.30 5.40
N TYR A 308 -3.52 -8.16 5.36
CA TYR A 308 -4.40 -9.23 4.92
C TYR A 308 -4.07 -9.72 3.50
N CYS A 309 -3.81 -8.82 2.55
CA CYS A 309 -3.36 -9.21 1.21
C CYS A 309 -2.05 -10.01 1.24
N VAL A 310 -1.06 -9.55 2.01
CA VAL A 310 0.27 -10.17 2.11
C VAL A 310 0.18 -11.56 2.74
N VAL A 311 -0.55 -11.70 3.85
CA VAL A 311 -0.77 -12.99 4.52
C VAL A 311 -1.47 -13.98 3.59
N GLN A 312 -2.50 -13.56 2.85
CA GLN A 312 -3.19 -14.41 1.87
C GLN A 312 -2.26 -14.96 0.76
N PHE A 313 -1.27 -14.18 0.35
CA PHE A 313 -0.25 -14.68 -0.59
C PHE A 313 0.61 -15.79 0.04
N VAL A 314 1.02 -15.63 1.30
CA VAL A 314 1.84 -16.60 2.04
C VAL A 314 1.06 -17.87 2.33
N GLU A 315 -0.22 -17.76 2.72
CA GLU A 315 -1.12 -18.91 2.92
C GLU A 315 -1.28 -19.76 1.65
N LYS A 316 -1.31 -19.11 0.47
CA LYS A 316 -1.45 -19.79 -0.82
C LYS A 316 -0.16 -20.43 -1.33
N ASP A 317 0.99 -19.81 -1.10
CA ASP A 317 2.30 -20.33 -1.46
C ASP A 317 3.33 -19.94 -0.39
N GLY A 318 3.55 -20.84 0.59
CA GLY A 318 4.43 -20.59 1.73
C GLY A 318 5.88 -20.23 1.38
N ARG A 319 6.33 -20.52 0.15
CA ARG A 319 7.66 -20.09 -0.34
C ARG A 319 7.78 -18.57 -0.44
N LEU A 320 6.66 -17.86 -0.49
CA LEU A 320 6.61 -16.41 -0.53
C LEU A 320 6.88 -15.75 0.84
N ALA A 321 6.92 -16.51 1.93
CA ALA A 321 7.27 -15.98 3.25
C ALA A 321 8.67 -15.32 3.28
N ASP A 322 9.70 -15.99 2.73
CA ASP A 322 11.08 -15.46 2.70
C ASP A 322 11.20 -14.09 1.98
N PRO A 323 10.70 -13.92 0.73
CA PRO A 323 10.77 -12.61 0.07
C PRO A 323 9.89 -11.55 0.74
N VAL A 324 8.76 -11.92 1.35
CA VAL A 324 7.90 -11.00 2.12
C VAL A 324 8.65 -10.47 3.35
N ILE A 325 9.17 -11.36 4.20
CA ILE A 325 9.90 -10.98 5.42
C ILE A 325 11.13 -10.13 5.07
N LYS A 326 11.90 -10.53 4.06
CA LYS A 326 13.04 -9.71 3.57
C LYS A 326 12.60 -8.34 3.04
N GLY A 327 11.44 -8.27 2.41
CA GLY A 327 10.82 -7.04 1.94
C GLY A 327 10.44 -6.09 3.07
N LEU A 328 9.77 -6.60 4.10
CA LEU A 328 9.41 -5.83 5.31
C LEU A 328 10.66 -5.34 6.04
N LEU A 329 11.66 -6.21 6.23
CA LEU A 329 12.95 -5.83 6.85
C LEU A 329 13.69 -4.76 6.04
N LYS A 330 13.59 -4.78 4.70
CA LYS A 330 14.20 -3.75 3.84
C LYS A 330 13.56 -2.38 4.03
N TYR A 331 12.26 -2.32 4.26
CA TYR A 331 11.50 -1.08 4.45
C TYR A 331 11.21 -0.76 5.92
N TRP A 332 11.95 -1.38 6.85
CA TRP A 332 11.73 -1.24 8.28
C TRP A 332 11.76 0.24 8.71
N PRO A 333 10.72 0.74 9.41
CA PRO A 333 10.67 2.13 9.86
C PRO A 333 11.73 2.41 10.92
N VAL A 334 12.48 3.50 10.76
CA VAL A 334 13.50 3.93 11.75
C VAL A 334 13.17 5.27 12.40
N THR A 335 12.21 6.03 11.86
CA THR A 335 11.82 7.35 12.36
C THR A 335 10.36 7.45 12.83
N ASN A 336 9.55 6.40 12.63
CA ASN A 336 8.13 6.40 12.98
C ASN A 336 7.80 5.15 13.81
N CYS A 337 7.64 5.33 15.12
CA CYS A 337 7.39 4.25 16.07
C CYS A 337 6.02 3.60 15.87
N HIS A 338 4.98 4.36 15.53
CA HIS A 338 3.65 3.82 15.27
C HIS A 338 3.70 2.85 14.08
N LYS A 339 4.40 3.24 13.00
CA LYS A 339 4.61 2.38 11.84
C LYS A 339 5.45 1.14 12.16
N GLU A 340 6.42 1.27 13.06
CA GLU A 340 7.21 0.11 13.53
C GLU A 340 6.33 -0.90 14.28
N VAL A 341 5.37 -0.43 15.10
CA VAL A 341 4.36 -1.29 15.76
C VAL A 341 3.48 -2.00 14.73
N LEU A 342 3.04 -1.31 13.67
CA LEU A 342 2.28 -1.92 12.57
C LEU A 342 3.07 -3.04 11.87
N PHE A 343 4.35 -2.78 11.54
CA PHE A 343 5.24 -3.78 10.93
C PHE A 343 5.46 -5.00 11.83
N LEU A 344 5.61 -4.81 13.14
CA LEU A 344 5.70 -5.93 14.08
C LEU A 344 4.41 -6.76 14.12
N GLY A 345 3.25 -6.09 13.97
CA GLY A 345 1.96 -6.76 13.87
C GLY A 345 1.81 -7.63 12.62
N GLU A 346 2.05 -7.05 11.45
CA GLU A 346 2.03 -7.80 10.18
C GLU A 346 3.06 -8.94 10.18
N LEU A 347 4.25 -8.69 10.72
CA LEU A 347 5.29 -9.70 10.81
C LEU A 347 4.86 -10.91 11.65
N GLU A 348 4.11 -10.70 12.73
CA GLU A 348 3.52 -11.80 13.52
C GLU A 348 2.56 -12.63 12.68
N GLU A 349 1.62 -11.99 11.97
CA GLU A 349 0.64 -12.67 11.12
C GLU A 349 1.31 -13.47 9.99
N VAL A 350 2.37 -12.91 9.38
CA VAL A 350 3.15 -13.59 8.35
C VAL A 350 3.90 -14.79 8.93
N LEU A 351 4.46 -14.67 10.13
CA LEU A 351 5.17 -15.77 10.81
C LEU A 351 4.23 -16.92 11.20
N GLU A 352 2.99 -16.62 11.58
CA GLU A 352 1.93 -17.62 11.84
C GLU A 352 1.73 -18.55 10.65
N SER A 353 1.75 -17.98 9.44
CA SER A 353 1.59 -18.74 8.18
C SER A 353 2.89 -19.33 7.64
N THR A 354 4.04 -19.06 8.28
CA THR A 354 5.36 -19.45 7.78
C THR A 354 5.70 -20.90 8.15
N GLN A 355 6.15 -21.67 7.15
CA GLN A 355 6.59 -23.05 7.35
C GLN A 355 8.05 -23.11 7.83
N PRO A 356 8.44 -24.12 8.64
CA PRO A 356 9.81 -24.27 9.16
C PRO A 356 10.96 -24.14 8.14
N PRO A 357 10.92 -24.75 6.93
CA PRO A 357 12.02 -24.64 5.98
C PRO A 357 12.23 -23.21 5.45
N GLU A 358 11.16 -22.41 5.37
CA GLU A 358 11.23 -21.04 4.89
C GLU A 358 11.66 -20.09 6.02
N PHE A 359 11.22 -20.35 7.25
CA PHE A 359 11.67 -19.62 8.44
C PHE A 359 13.19 -19.64 8.60
N VAL A 360 13.83 -20.81 8.41
CA VAL A 360 15.30 -20.96 8.52
C VAL A 360 16.05 -20.02 7.57
N ARG A 361 15.47 -19.65 6.42
CA ARG A 361 16.12 -18.78 5.43
C ARG A 361 16.16 -17.31 5.85
N CYS A 362 15.23 -16.88 6.70
CA CYS A 362 15.11 -15.49 7.13
C CYS A 362 15.39 -15.25 8.62
N MET A 363 15.37 -16.29 9.46
CA MET A 363 15.43 -16.17 10.93
C MET A 363 16.59 -15.31 11.45
N VAL A 364 17.78 -15.41 10.87
CA VAL A 364 18.95 -14.67 11.35
C VAL A 364 18.77 -13.15 11.16
N SER A 365 18.30 -12.72 9.99
CA SER A 365 18.07 -11.30 9.71
C SER A 365 16.87 -10.76 10.47
N LEU A 366 15.83 -11.58 10.58
CA LEU A 366 14.62 -11.30 11.34
C LEU A 366 14.92 -11.05 12.82
N PHE A 367 15.58 -11.98 13.50
CA PHE A 367 15.82 -11.88 14.95
C PHE A 367 16.87 -10.83 15.32
N ARG A 368 17.75 -10.45 14.39
CA ARG A 368 18.58 -9.25 14.56
C ARG A 368 17.75 -7.97 14.61
N GLN A 369 16.71 -7.88 13.77
CA GLN A 369 15.81 -6.72 13.79
C GLN A 369 14.91 -6.76 15.02
N ILE A 370 14.33 -7.91 15.38
CA ILE A 370 13.57 -8.07 16.63
C ILE A 370 14.42 -7.68 17.83
N GLY A 371 15.69 -8.09 17.89
CA GLY A 371 16.62 -7.69 18.95
C GLY A 371 16.76 -6.16 19.09
N ARG A 372 16.79 -5.42 17.97
CA ARG A 372 16.77 -3.95 18.00
C ARG A 372 15.47 -3.40 18.54
N CYS A 373 14.33 -3.97 18.14
CA CYS A 373 13.00 -3.56 18.64
C CYS A 373 12.87 -3.80 20.15
N LEU A 374 13.41 -4.91 20.66
CA LEU A 374 13.48 -5.20 22.09
C LEU A 374 14.26 -4.12 22.85
N ASN A 375 15.35 -3.59 22.30
CA ASN A 375 16.11 -2.52 22.94
C ASN A 375 15.58 -1.11 22.61
N SER A 376 14.43 -0.97 21.95
CA SER A 376 13.83 0.33 21.69
C SER A 376 13.49 1.04 22.99
N SER A 377 13.80 2.34 23.09
CA SER A 377 13.39 3.17 24.23
C SER A 377 11.89 3.49 24.21
N HIS A 378 11.23 3.27 23.06
CA HIS A 378 9.80 3.49 22.89
C HIS A 378 9.02 2.26 23.37
N PHE A 379 8.26 2.43 24.46
CA PHE A 379 7.66 1.29 25.16
C PHE A 379 6.71 0.48 24.27
N GLN A 380 5.90 1.09 23.40
CA GLN A 380 4.96 0.35 22.53
C GLN A 380 5.68 -0.56 21.52
N VAL A 381 6.88 -0.16 21.06
CA VAL A 381 7.67 -0.97 20.12
C VAL A 381 8.27 -2.17 20.85
N ALA A 382 8.89 -1.93 22.01
CA ALA A 382 9.47 -3.00 22.83
C ALA A 382 8.39 -3.98 23.32
N GLU A 383 7.24 -3.47 23.76
CA GLU A 383 6.08 -4.28 24.17
C GLU A 383 5.58 -5.15 23.02
N ARG A 384 5.31 -4.56 21.85
CA ARG A 384 4.81 -5.29 20.69
C ARG A 384 5.78 -6.38 20.23
N ALA A 385 7.09 -6.11 20.29
CA ALA A 385 8.12 -7.09 20.00
C ALA A 385 8.14 -8.22 21.03
N LEU A 386 8.07 -7.92 22.33
CA LEU A 386 8.02 -8.93 23.40
C LEU A 386 6.76 -9.81 23.33
N TYR A 387 5.65 -9.30 22.82
CA TYR A 387 4.44 -10.09 22.63
C TYR A 387 4.53 -11.15 21.53
N LEU A 388 5.56 -11.14 20.67
CA LEU A 388 5.80 -12.25 19.73
C LEU A 388 6.02 -13.58 20.47
N TRP A 389 6.49 -13.54 21.71
CA TRP A 389 6.67 -14.73 22.56
C TRP A 389 5.39 -15.23 23.24
N ASN A 390 4.24 -14.60 23.01
CA ASN A 390 2.96 -15.16 23.44
C ASN A 390 2.33 -16.07 22.37
N ASN A 391 2.86 -16.04 21.16
CA ASN A 391 2.36 -16.82 20.04
C ASN A 391 3.00 -18.23 20.03
N GLU A 392 2.18 -19.26 20.22
CA GLU A 392 2.65 -20.65 20.33
C GLU A 392 3.39 -21.15 19.09
N HIS A 393 2.96 -20.74 17.89
CA HIS A 393 3.61 -21.15 16.64
C HIS A 393 5.00 -20.52 16.50
N ILE A 394 5.12 -19.23 16.81
CA ILE A 394 6.42 -18.54 16.82
C ILE A 394 7.35 -19.16 17.86
N ILE A 395 6.86 -19.46 19.06
CA ILE A 395 7.65 -20.15 20.10
C ILE A 395 8.14 -21.51 19.59
N SER A 396 7.30 -22.28 18.90
CA SER A 396 7.68 -23.57 18.31
C SER A 396 8.78 -23.43 17.26
N LEU A 397 8.67 -22.44 16.35
CA LEU A 397 9.71 -22.14 15.36
C LEU A 397 11.03 -21.74 16.02
N VAL A 398 10.97 -20.94 17.07
CA VAL A 398 12.12 -20.52 17.87
C VAL A 398 12.77 -21.71 18.58
N ALA A 399 11.97 -22.57 19.21
CA ALA A 399 12.47 -23.73 19.96
C ALA A 399 13.23 -24.73 19.08
N GLN A 400 12.76 -24.93 17.84
CA GLN A 400 13.44 -25.77 16.84
C GLN A 400 14.78 -25.19 16.37
N ASN A 401 14.96 -23.86 16.45
CA ASN A 401 16.13 -23.14 15.93
C ASN A 401 16.91 -22.37 17.02
N ARG A 402 16.70 -22.72 18.29
CA ARG A 402 17.20 -21.97 19.45
C ARG A 402 18.71 -21.81 19.48
N ASN A 403 19.46 -22.80 18.99
CA ASN A 403 20.93 -22.76 18.91
C ASN A 403 21.46 -21.57 18.08
N VAL A 404 20.65 -21.05 17.15
CA VAL A 404 20.99 -19.88 16.35
C VAL A 404 20.29 -18.62 16.88
N ILE A 405 19.04 -18.74 17.31
CA ILE A 405 18.22 -17.59 17.69
C ILE A 405 18.63 -17.04 19.06
N LEU A 406 18.78 -17.89 20.08
CA LEU A 406 19.07 -17.45 21.44
C LEU A 406 20.36 -16.60 21.49
N PRO A 407 21.50 -17.02 20.91
CA PRO A 407 22.70 -16.18 20.89
C PRO A 407 22.53 -14.81 20.21
N ILE A 408 21.58 -14.66 19.27
CA ILE A 408 21.33 -13.39 18.57
C ILE A 408 20.58 -12.39 19.46
N ILE A 409 19.59 -12.87 20.21
CA ILE A 409 18.72 -12.01 21.04
C ILE A 409 19.18 -11.90 22.48
N PHE A 410 20.10 -12.76 22.93
CA PHE A 410 20.54 -12.81 24.33
C PHE A 410 21.06 -11.45 24.80
N ASP A 411 21.97 -10.85 24.03
CA ASP A 411 22.49 -9.50 24.30
C ASP A 411 21.36 -8.47 24.43
N ALA A 412 20.33 -8.57 23.58
CA ALA A 412 19.22 -7.64 23.58
C ALA A 412 18.36 -7.75 24.85
N LEU A 413 18.08 -8.99 25.30
CA LEU A 413 17.33 -9.27 26.52
C LEU A 413 18.08 -8.78 27.77
N GLU A 414 19.38 -9.08 27.88
CA GLU A 414 20.20 -8.65 29.03
C GLU A 414 20.38 -7.13 29.06
N ASN A 415 20.62 -6.49 27.91
CA ASN A 415 20.71 -5.04 27.85
C ASN A 415 19.38 -4.37 28.22
N ASN A 416 18.24 -4.88 27.74
CA ASN A 416 16.92 -4.35 28.12
C ASN A 416 16.70 -4.48 29.64
N MET A 417 17.00 -5.64 30.23
CA MET A 417 16.91 -5.85 31.67
C MET A 417 17.74 -4.86 32.49
N LYS A 418 18.92 -4.46 31.99
CA LYS A 418 19.81 -3.50 32.67
C LYS A 418 19.34 -2.05 32.52
N SER A 419 18.79 -1.66 31.36
CA SER A 419 18.68 -0.24 31.00
C SER A 419 17.26 0.26 30.71
N HIS A 420 16.26 -0.61 30.54
CA HIS A 420 14.92 -0.16 30.15
C HIS A 420 14.20 0.55 31.31
N TRP A 421 13.69 1.75 31.05
CA TRP A 421 13.08 2.61 32.08
C TRP A 421 11.69 2.16 32.54
N ASN A 422 10.93 1.50 31.66
CA ASN A 422 9.55 1.06 31.94
C ASN A 422 9.53 -0.32 32.63
N ARG A 423 8.90 -0.40 33.81
CA ARG A 423 8.79 -1.61 34.62
C ARG A 423 7.99 -2.74 33.98
N ALA A 424 6.96 -2.43 33.18
CA ALA A 424 6.16 -3.44 32.51
C ALA A 424 7.00 -4.19 31.46
N ILE A 425 7.79 -3.44 30.69
CA ILE A 425 8.73 -4.00 29.69
C ILE A 425 9.79 -4.87 30.34
N LEU A 426 10.33 -4.46 31.50
CA LEU A 426 11.25 -5.28 32.28
C LEU A 426 10.60 -6.60 32.73
N GLY A 427 9.33 -6.56 33.15
CA GLY A 427 8.57 -7.76 33.51
C GLY A 427 8.37 -8.71 32.32
N LEU A 428 7.99 -8.18 31.17
CA LEU A 428 7.85 -8.96 29.92
C LEU A 428 9.20 -9.55 29.48
N THR A 429 10.28 -8.77 29.55
CA THR A 429 11.64 -9.22 29.21
C THR A 429 12.09 -10.34 30.15
N ALA A 430 11.81 -10.23 31.45
CA ALA A 430 12.11 -11.28 32.42
C ALA A 430 11.35 -12.59 32.12
N ASN A 431 10.08 -12.50 31.69
CA ASN A 431 9.29 -13.66 31.29
C ASN A 431 9.90 -14.37 30.06
N VAL A 432 10.26 -13.61 29.02
CA VAL A 432 10.91 -14.17 27.81
C VAL A 432 12.26 -14.81 28.16
N ARG A 433 13.04 -14.16 29.03
CA ARG A 433 14.33 -14.70 29.49
C ARG A 433 14.16 -16.01 30.26
N LYS A 434 13.16 -16.06 31.15
CA LYS A 434 12.79 -17.28 31.89
C LYS A 434 12.36 -18.40 30.94
N MET A 435 11.59 -18.08 29.90
CA MET A 435 11.18 -19.06 28.88
C MET A 435 12.39 -19.68 28.17
N PHE A 436 13.41 -18.89 27.81
CA PHE A 436 14.64 -19.43 27.22
C PHE A 436 15.45 -20.30 28.18
N LEU A 437 15.53 -19.92 29.46
CA LEU A 437 16.19 -20.72 30.48
C LEU A 437 15.49 -22.08 30.68
N GLU A 438 14.16 -22.09 30.70
CA GLU A 438 13.37 -23.34 30.80
C GLU A 438 13.47 -24.19 29.53
N MET A 439 13.66 -23.57 28.37
CA MET A 439 13.77 -24.24 27.07
C MET A 439 15.11 -24.96 26.90
N ASP A 440 16.21 -24.32 27.29
CA ASP A 440 17.56 -24.88 27.17
C ASP A 440 18.53 -24.19 28.15
N ALA A 441 18.65 -24.75 29.36
CA ALA A 441 19.45 -24.14 30.42
C ALA A 441 20.96 -24.12 30.10
N GLU A 442 21.47 -25.18 29.47
CA GLU A 442 22.90 -25.28 29.11
C GLU A 442 23.27 -24.20 28.08
N LEU A 443 22.48 -24.06 27.02
CA LEU A 443 22.70 -23.02 26.02
C LEU A 443 22.54 -21.60 26.60
N PHE A 444 21.59 -21.42 27.53
CA PHE A 444 21.39 -20.15 28.22
C PHE A 444 22.62 -19.75 29.05
N GLU A 445 23.16 -20.69 29.84
CA GLU A 445 24.38 -20.47 30.64
C GLU A 445 25.60 -20.18 29.75
N GLU A 446 25.74 -20.87 28.61
CA GLU A 446 26.79 -20.58 27.63
C GLU A 446 26.67 -19.15 27.07
N CYS A 447 25.46 -18.73 26.69
CA CYS A 447 25.22 -17.38 26.20
C CYS A 447 25.52 -16.33 27.28
N GLN A 448 25.15 -16.61 28.54
CA GLN A 448 25.44 -15.73 29.67
C GLN A 448 26.94 -15.55 29.89
N LYS A 449 27.71 -16.64 29.85
CA LYS A 449 29.17 -16.58 29.94
C LYS A 449 29.77 -15.77 28.80
N ASN A 450 29.35 -16.03 27.56
CA ASN A 450 29.82 -15.31 26.37
C ASN A 450 29.51 -13.81 26.44
N TYR A 451 28.34 -13.44 26.97
CA TYR A 451 27.94 -12.05 27.19
C TYR A 451 28.84 -11.35 28.21
N LEU A 452 29.12 -11.97 29.36
CA LEU A 452 30.01 -11.42 30.39
C LEU A 452 31.45 -11.26 29.87
N GLU A 453 31.96 -12.23 29.12
CA GLU A 453 33.28 -12.13 28.47
C GLU A 453 33.34 -11.03 27.41
N LYS A 454 32.22 -10.76 26.72
CA LYS A 454 32.11 -9.66 25.76
C LYS A 454 32.06 -8.30 26.46
N GLU A 455 31.35 -8.20 27.59
CA GLU A 455 31.28 -6.99 28.42
C GLU A 455 32.65 -6.64 29.01
N ALA A 456 33.37 -7.63 29.57
CA ALA A 456 34.73 -7.45 30.08
C ALA A 456 35.71 -6.98 28.98
N ARG A 457 35.67 -7.63 27.81
CA ARG A 457 36.50 -7.22 26.66
C ARG A 457 36.16 -5.82 26.14
N ALA A 458 34.88 -5.44 26.15
CA ALA A 458 34.46 -4.11 25.74
C ALA A 458 34.99 -3.03 26.71
N ALA A 459 34.94 -3.30 28.02
CA ALA A 459 35.52 -2.41 29.03
C ALA A 459 37.04 -2.24 28.85
N GLU A 460 37.79 -3.34 28.63
CA GLU A 460 39.23 -3.27 28.35
C GLU A 460 39.55 -2.49 27.06
N LEU A 461 38.72 -2.63 26.02
CA LEU A 461 38.86 -1.90 24.76
C LEU A 461 38.62 -0.41 24.94
N GLU A 462 37.64 -0.03 25.76
CA GLU A 462 37.35 1.36 26.07
C GLU A 462 38.48 2.01 26.87
N GLU A 463 39.02 1.31 27.88
CA GLU A 463 40.19 1.77 28.63
C GLU A 463 41.40 1.99 27.70
N LYS A 464 41.66 1.05 26.77
CA LYS A 464 42.72 1.21 25.76
C LYS A 464 42.48 2.41 24.84
N ARG A 465 41.24 2.67 24.44
CA ARG A 465 40.88 3.84 23.63
C ARG A 465 41.14 5.13 24.40
N GLU A 466 40.71 5.21 25.66
CA GLU A 466 40.96 6.38 26.51
C GLU A 466 42.45 6.66 26.69
N LEU A 467 43.25 5.61 26.94
CA LEU A 467 44.72 5.74 27.05
C LEU A 467 45.33 6.24 25.75
N THR A 468 44.86 5.72 24.60
CA THR A 468 45.32 6.16 23.28
C THR A 468 44.97 7.62 23.04
N TRP A 469 43.75 8.05 23.39
CA TRP A 469 43.33 9.46 23.29
C TRP A 469 44.17 10.37 24.19
N LYS A 470 44.41 9.99 25.45
CA LYS A 470 45.27 10.76 26.37
C LYS A 470 46.71 10.89 25.85
N GLN A 471 47.25 9.85 25.22
CA GLN A 471 48.57 9.91 24.58
C GLN A 471 48.57 10.88 23.39
N LEU A 472 47.54 10.84 22.54
CA LEU A 472 47.40 11.76 21.42
C LEU A 472 47.29 13.22 21.88
N GLU A 473 46.50 13.49 22.92
CA GLU A 473 46.37 14.81 23.53
C GLU A 473 47.71 15.31 24.09
N ALA A 474 48.47 14.45 24.78
CA ALA A 474 49.79 14.80 25.30
C ALA A 474 50.80 15.12 24.18
N VAL A 475 50.80 14.35 23.09
CA VAL A 475 51.64 14.61 21.91
C VAL A 475 51.23 15.92 21.23
N ALA A 476 49.92 16.17 21.08
CA ALA A 476 49.41 17.42 20.50
C ALA A 476 49.80 18.64 21.36
N ALA A 477 49.68 18.56 22.69
CA ALA A 477 50.09 19.62 23.60
C ALA A 477 51.59 19.91 23.52
N GLN A 478 52.43 18.88 23.39
CA GLN A 478 53.88 19.06 23.22
C GLN A 478 54.26 19.68 21.86
N ALA A 479 53.49 19.41 20.81
CA ALA A 479 53.69 20.04 19.50
C ALA A 479 53.38 21.54 19.52
N VAL A 480 52.28 21.95 20.20
CA VAL A 480 51.93 23.37 20.38
C VAL A 480 53.00 24.13 21.17
N VAL A 481 53.52 23.53 22.24
CA VAL A 481 54.62 24.13 23.03
C VAL A 481 55.91 24.27 22.21
N ARG A 482 56.20 23.34 21.30
CA ARG A 482 57.35 23.46 20.39
C ARG A 482 57.19 24.59 19.37
N ASP A 483 56.00 24.76 18.79
CA ASP A 483 55.76 25.87 17.86
C ASP A 483 55.81 27.23 18.55
N GLU A 484 55.33 27.36 19.79
CA GLU A 484 55.47 28.59 20.58
C GLU A 484 56.93 28.89 20.95
N MET A 485 57.74 27.87 21.28
CA MET A 485 59.16 28.05 21.56
C MET A 485 59.99 28.43 20.32
N VAL A 486 59.56 28.04 19.12
CA VAL A 486 60.23 28.41 17.85
C VAL A 486 59.90 29.84 17.42
N LEU A 487 58.76 30.40 17.83
CA LEU A 487 58.35 31.78 17.51
C LEU A 487 58.92 32.85 18.43
N VAL A 488 59.55 32.47 19.56
CA VAL A 488 60.14 33.40 20.55
C VAL A 488 61.68 33.41 20.50
N GLY A 489 62.29 32.71 19.52
CA GLY A 489 63.75 32.60 19.33
C GLY A 489 64.35 33.63 18.39
#